data_AF-A0A7W0UQD3-F1
#
_entry.id   AF-A0A7W0UQD3-F1
#
_cell.length_a   1.000
_cell.length_b   1.000
_cell.length_c   1.000
_cell.angle_alpha   90.00
_cell.angle_beta   90.00
_cell.angle_gamma   90.00
#
_symmetry.space_group_name_H-M   'P 1'
#
loop_
_entity.id
_entity.type
_entity.pdbx_description
1 polymer ?
#
loop_
_entity_poly.entity_id
_entity_poly.type
_entity_poly.pdbx_seq_one_letter_code
_entity_poly.pdbx_strand_id
1 'polypeptide(L)'
;MVKVIAVLAGLTVLVTGQLAFGGTEQAGSWTVLVGEQKKAPAGTPKQTFLNQFFPGQLTINAGDKVTFSSVGFHTASYLGGKPFPPFVLTPKGEVYEDIVDEAGQPFFFDGEQKFTYGLGLFVPAGPKTISRGKFASSGVIVAQNPKKPVTATYTFPQAGKFKMLCLIHPPDMVMNIVVKPKGASVPSAEDVAARAQEETDAAWAAGKALVAQKPPKNTIYMGVENAKQAGGRTTVLDFVPNLTTVKAGTRVTFRVKAPTEAHNVAFGPLKYLDKIFKQTDLFPMGPNSRNQLTPFFIYGSDAPGTPYEGRATHGNGFYATPLADGIKGGLPNVSRITFTTPGKYHFICQLHGPDMAADIRVTK
;
A
#
# COMPACT_ATOMS: atom_id res chain seq x y z
N MET A 1 -12.43 65.42 -23.01
CA MET A 1 -12.16 65.68 -24.44
C MET A 1 -12.87 64.61 -25.25
N VAL A 2 -13.92 65.02 -25.95
CA VAL A 2 -14.61 64.25 -27.00
C VAL A 2 -13.77 64.35 -28.28
N LYS A 3 -13.62 63.24 -29.02
CA LYS A 3 -13.68 63.14 -30.51
C LYS A 3 -13.14 61.77 -30.99
N VAL A 4 -13.58 61.08 -32.04
CA VAL A 4 -14.80 61.04 -32.90
C VAL A 4 -14.44 60.20 -34.15
N ILE A 5 -15.42 59.49 -34.74
CA ILE A 5 -15.57 58.99 -36.15
C ILE A 5 -14.75 57.75 -36.58
N ALA A 6 -15.34 56.59 -36.97
CA ALA A 6 -16.21 56.24 -38.13
C ALA A 6 -15.40 56.05 -39.45
N VAL A 7 -15.64 55.15 -40.43
CA VAL A 7 -16.74 54.23 -40.84
C VAL A 7 -16.28 53.37 -42.05
N LEU A 8 -17.13 52.41 -42.49
CA LEU A 8 -17.20 51.60 -43.77
C LEU A 8 -16.66 50.17 -43.69
N ALA A 9 -17.49 49.11 -43.65
CA ALA A 9 -18.44 48.56 -44.64
C ALA A 9 -17.78 47.74 -45.76
N GLY A 10 -18.06 46.44 -45.77
CA GLY A 10 -17.73 45.51 -46.85
C GLY A 10 -18.55 44.22 -46.71
N LEU A 11 -19.50 44.06 -47.62
CA LEU A 11 -20.45 42.95 -47.71
C LEU A 11 -19.83 41.82 -48.57
N THR A 12 -19.79 40.57 -48.10
CA THR A 12 -19.64 39.41 -49.01
C THR A 12 -20.12 38.09 -48.38
N VAL A 13 -21.25 37.62 -48.90
CA VAL A 13 -21.62 36.25 -49.32
C VAL A 13 -21.26 35.04 -48.44
N LEU A 14 -22.31 34.29 -48.09
CA LEU A 14 -22.30 32.95 -47.52
C LEU A 14 -21.42 31.96 -48.32
N VAL A 15 -20.58 31.22 -47.60
CA VAL A 15 -20.21 29.85 -47.97
C VAL A 15 -20.61 28.95 -46.80
N THR A 16 -21.75 28.29 -46.90
CA THR A 16 -22.09 27.15 -46.05
C THR A 16 -21.24 25.97 -46.47
N GLY A 17 -20.01 25.91 -45.95
CA GLY A 17 -19.20 24.69 -46.00
C GLY A 17 -19.79 23.67 -45.03
N GLN A 18 -20.51 22.68 -45.53
CA GLN A 18 -20.70 21.42 -44.81
C GLN A 18 -19.32 20.77 -44.67
N LEU A 19 -18.65 21.05 -43.55
CA LEU A 19 -17.51 20.24 -43.11
C LEU A 19 -18.08 18.92 -42.60
N ALA A 20 -18.08 17.93 -43.48
CA ALA A 20 -18.09 16.53 -43.06
C ALA A 20 -16.84 16.31 -42.20
N PHE A 21 -17.01 16.34 -40.87
CA PHE A 21 -16.00 15.86 -39.94
C PHE A 21 -15.89 14.33 -40.12
N GLY A 22 -15.10 13.92 -41.11
CA GLY A 22 -14.41 12.64 -41.08
C GLY A 22 -13.35 12.68 -40.00
N GLY A 23 -13.77 12.81 -38.74
CA GLY A 23 -12.89 12.66 -37.59
C GLY A 23 -12.44 11.21 -37.56
N THR A 24 -11.15 10.98 -37.75
CA THR A 24 -10.53 9.75 -37.29
C THR A 24 -10.79 9.68 -35.79
N GLU A 25 -11.77 8.87 -35.36
CA GLU A 25 -12.08 8.67 -33.94
C GLU A 25 -10.80 8.22 -33.22
N GLN A 26 -10.16 9.18 -32.57
CA GLN A 26 -8.96 8.97 -31.79
C GLN A 26 -9.34 8.17 -30.55
N ALA A 27 -8.56 7.14 -30.22
CA ALA A 27 -8.78 6.34 -29.02
C ALA A 27 -8.81 7.25 -27.78
N GLY A 28 -9.80 7.03 -26.91
CA GLY A 28 -9.94 7.78 -25.66
C GLY A 28 -8.77 7.52 -24.72
N SER A 29 -8.46 8.50 -23.87
CA SER A 29 -7.46 8.38 -22.81
C SER A 29 -8.09 8.69 -21.47
N TRP A 30 -7.98 7.74 -20.54
CA TRP A 30 -8.58 7.80 -19.22
C TRP A 30 -7.50 7.84 -18.14
N THR A 31 -7.76 8.56 -17.06
CA THR A 31 -6.86 8.60 -15.90
C THR A 31 -7.51 7.90 -14.72
N VAL A 32 -6.74 7.03 -14.07
CA VAL A 32 -7.07 6.39 -12.80
C VAL A 32 -6.02 6.83 -11.77
N LEU A 33 -6.49 7.34 -10.65
CA LEU A 33 -5.64 7.65 -9.51
C LEU A 33 -5.43 6.36 -8.71
N VAL A 34 -4.21 6.10 -8.29
CA VAL A 34 -3.84 4.94 -7.48
C VAL A 34 -3.35 5.47 -6.14
N GLY A 35 -4.18 5.27 -5.12
CA GLY A 35 -4.04 5.86 -3.80
C GLY A 35 -4.09 7.38 -3.78
N GLU A 36 -3.47 7.97 -2.77
CA GLU A 36 -3.43 9.41 -2.61
C GLU A 36 -2.70 10.10 -3.78
N GLN A 37 -3.17 11.29 -4.16
CA GLN A 37 -2.56 12.12 -5.23
C GLN A 37 -2.24 13.53 -4.76
N LYS A 38 -2.77 13.90 -3.60
CA LYS A 38 -2.64 15.22 -2.98
C LYS A 38 -2.47 15.01 -1.48
N LYS A 39 -2.03 16.07 -0.81
CA LYS A 39 -1.98 16.09 0.66
C LYS A 39 -3.36 15.79 1.24
N ALA A 40 -3.39 14.95 2.28
CA ALA A 40 -4.60 14.66 3.02
C ALA A 40 -5.28 15.94 3.54
N PRO A 41 -6.63 16.01 3.54
CA PRO A 41 -7.37 17.14 4.12
C PRO A 41 -7.02 17.37 5.59
N ALA A 42 -7.20 18.61 6.05
CA ALA A 42 -6.97 18.96 7.46
C ALA A 42 -7.85 18.11 8.41
N GLY A 43 -7.26 17.67 9.52
CA GLY A 43 -7.93 16.83 10.51
C GLY A 43 -8.04 15.35 10.12
N THR A 44 -7.47 14.94 8.99
CA THR A 44 -7.23 13.51 8.71
C THR A 44 -6.18 12.98 9.70
N PRO A 45 -6.38 11.80 10.32
CA PRO A 45 -5.35 11.18 11.14
C PRO A 45 -4.02 11.06 10.37
N LYS A 46 -2.90 11.24 11.08
CA LYS A 46 -1.59 10.98 10.49
C LYS A 46 -1.52 9.50 10.07
N GLN A 47 -0.65 9.19 9.12
CA GLN A 47 -0.49 7.84 8.59
C GLN A 47 -1.77 7.23 8.01
N THR A 48 -2.70 8.07 7.53
CA THR A 48 -3.83 7.63 6.71
C THR A 48 -3.36 7.47 5.26
N PHE A 49 -3.56 6.29 4.69
CA PHE A 49 -3.24 5.97 3.29
C PHE A 49 -4.47 5.44 2.58
N LEU A 50 -4.53 5.68 1.27
CA LEU A 50 -5.65 5.23 0.44
C LEU A 50 -5.22 3.99 -0.35
N ASN A 51 -5.49 2.79 0.15
CA ASN A 51 -5.23 1.55 -0.59
C ASN A 51 -6.35 1.28 -1.61
N GLN A 52 -6.50 2.21 -2.56
CA GLN A 52 -7.66 2.31 -3.47
C GLN A 52 -7.28 2.77 -4.89
N PHE A 53 -8.03 2.30 -5.88
CA PHE A 53 -8.09 2.93 -7.20
C PHE A 53 -9.26 3.92 -7.27
N PHE A 54 -9.06 5.10 -7.86
CA PHE A 54 -10.10 6.10 -8.09
C PHE A 54 -10.20 6.49 -9.58
N PRO A 55 -11.36 6.31 -10.23
CA PRO A 55 -12.53 5.64 -9.67
C PRO A 55 -12.29 4.13 -9.50
N GLY A 56 -12.96 3.51 -8.54
CA GLY A 56 -12.86 2.07 -8.29
C GLY A 56 -13.51 1.20 -9.39
N GLN A 57 -14.25 1.82 -10.30
CA GLN A 57 -14.81 1.20 -11.51
C GLN A 57 -14.65 2.14 -12.69
N LEU A 58 -14.36 1.63 -13.88
CA LEU A 58 -14.21 2.44 -15.09
C LEU A 58 -14.93 1.79 -16.27
N THR A 59 -15.62 2.57 -17.09
CA THR A 59 -16.21 2.08 -18.36
C THR A 59 -15.60 2.88 -19.51
N ILE A 60 -15.02 2.18 -20.49
CA ILE A 60 -14.28 2.76 -21.62
C ILE A 60 -14.65 2.04 -22.92
N ASN A 61 -14.20 2.54 -24.07
CA ASN A 61 -14.35 1.85 -25.35
C ASN A 61 -13.14 0.97 -25.69
N ALA A 62 -13.37 -0.04 -26.51
CA ALA A 62 -12.31 -0.86 -27.07
C ALA A 62 -11.34 -0.01 -27.92
N GLY A 63 -10.06 -0.11 -27.60
CA GLY A 63 -8.98 0.68 -28.19
C GLY A 63 -8.45 1.79 -27.28
N ASP A 64 -9.20 2.14 -26.23
CA ASP A 64 -8.83 3.21 -25.30
C ASP A 64 -7.59 2.87 -24.46
N LYS A 65 -6.96 3.93 -23.95
CA LYS A 65 -5.82 3.85 -23.03
C LYS A 65 -6.26 4.25 -21.63
N VAL A 66 -5.73 3.57 -20.63
CA VAL A 66 -5.90 3.93 -19.21
C VAL A 66 -4.53 4.19 -18.61
N THR A 67 -4.34 5.39 -18.08
CA THR A 67 -3.15 5.83 -17.36
C THR A 67 -3.40 5.79 -15.88
N PHE A 68 -2.63 4.98 -15.17
CA PHE A 68 -2.61 4.87 -13.72
C PHE A 68 -1.57 5.83 -13.18
N SER A 69 -1.96 6.72 -12.26
CA SER A 69 -1.09 7.73 -11.64
C SER A 69 -0.99 7.47 -10.14
N SER A 70 0.22 7.42 -9.60
CA SER A 70 0.46 7.25 -8.16
C SER A 70 1.55 8.18 -7.67
N VAL A 71 1.42 8.67 -6.43
CA VAL A 71 2.56 9.14 -5.64
C VAL A 71 2.92 8.21 -4.48
N GLY A 72 2.06 7.24 -4.17
CA GLY A 72 2.22 6.28 -3.08
C GLY A 72 2.78 4.91 -3.51
N PHE A 73 2.93 3.99 -2.57
CA PHE A 73 3.51 2.67 -2.79
C PHE A 73 2.46 1.68 -3.32
N HIS A 74 2.21 1.71 -4.64
CA HIS A 74 1.17 0.89 -5.27
C HIS A 74 1.61 0.29 -6.60
N THR A 75 0.84 -0.66 -7.12
CA THR A 75 0.99 -1.20 -8.47
C THR A 75 -0.35 -1.12 -9.21
N ALA A 76 -0.31 -1.13 -10.53
CA ALA A 76 -1.46 -1.37 -11.40
C ALA A 76 -1.18 -2.61 -12.24
N SER A 77 -1.78 -3.73 -11.85
CA SER A 77 -1.46 -5.04 -12.41
C SER A 77 -2.70 -5.78 -12.87
N TYR A 78 -2.53 -6.59 -13.91
CA TYR A 78 -3.51 -7.48 -14.48
C TYR A 78 -2.97 -8.91 -14.43
N LEU A 79 -3.64 -9.79 -13.67
CA LEU A 79 -3.18 -11.17 -13.55
C LEU A 79 -3.43 -12.01 -14.81
N GLY A 80 -4.40 -11.65 -15.65
CA GLY A 80 -4.73 -12.45 -16.83
C GLY A 80 -5.13 -13.89 -16.53
N GLY A 81 -5.63 -14.19 -15.33
CA GLY A 81 -5.93 -15.55 -14.89
C GLY A 81 -4.73 -16.35 -14.37
N LYS A 82 -3.55 -15.73 -14.29
CA LYS A 82 -2.39 -16.31 -13.60
C LYS A 82 -2.57 -16.22 -12.07
N PRO A 83 -1.90 -17.09 -11.30
CA PRO A 83 -1.88 -16.97 -9.85
C PRO A 83 -1.24 -15.64 -9.42
N PHE A 84 -1.58 -15.20 -8.21
CA PHE A 84 -0.94 -14.06 -7.59
C PHE A 84 0.56 -14.38 -7.37
N PRO A 85 1.51 -13.49 -7.76
CA PRO A 85 2.93 -13.74 -7.53
C PRO A 85 3.24 -13.83 -6.03
N PRO A 86 4.10 -14.77 -5.59
CA PRO A 86 4.42 -14.87 -4.17
C PRO A 86 5.19 -13.62 -3.68
N PHE A 87 4.86 -13.13 -2.48
CA PHE A 87 5.62 -12.07 -1.81
C PHE A 87 7.01 -12.52 -1.37
N VAL A 88 7.06 -13.75 -0.90
CA VAL A 88 8.24 -14.32 -0.29
C VAL A 88 8.62 -15.60 -1.04
N LEU A 89 9.91 -15.75 -1.30
CA LEU A 89 10.51 -16.93 -1.91
C LEU A 89 11.44 -17.61 -0.91
N THR A 90 11.57 -18.92 -1.06
CA THR A 90 12.45 -19.79 -0.26
C THR A 90 13.59 -20.31 -1.14
N PRO A 91 14.71 -19.59 -1.26
CA PRO A 91 15.88 -20.10 -1.96
C PRO A 91 16.37 -21.39 -1.31
N LYS A 92 16.59 -22.43 -2.11
CA LYS A 92 16.95 -23.76 -1.62
C LYS A 92 18.35 -23.75 -1.01
N GLY A 93 18.46 -24.20 0.24
CA GLY A 93 19.74 -24.40 0.93
C GLY A 93 20.40 -23.13 1.44
N GLU A 94 19.73 -21.98 1.33
CA GLU A 94 20.19 -20.74 1.97
C GLU A 94 19.55 -20.60 3.37
N VAL A 95 20.36 -20.20 4.34
CA VAL A 95 19.97 -19.99 5.74
C VAL A 95 20.37 -18.58 6.19
N TYR A 96 19.76 -18.09 7.27
CA TYR A 96 20.23 -16.89 7.96
C TYR A 96 21.41 -17.25 8.85
N GLU A 97 22.51 -16.52 8.72
CA GLU A 97 23.74 -16.74 9.49
C GLU A 97 24.35 -15.38 9.86
N ASP A 98 25.17 -15.36 10.92
CA ASP A 98 25.97 -14.21 11.35
C ASP A 98 25.14 -12.95 11.72
N ILE A 99 23.90 -13.15 12.18
CA ILE A 99 23.07 -12.07 12.71
C ILE A 99 23.05 -12.21 14.24
N VAL A 100 23.75 -11.29 14.90
CA VAL A 100 23.87 -11.25 16.37
C VAL A 100 23.14 -10.06 16.97
N ASP A 101 22.71 -10.20 18.22
CA ASP A 101 22.12 -9.15 19.01
C ASP A 101 23.18 -8.16 19.56
N GLU A 102 22.75 -7.16 20.34
CA GLU A 102 23.68 -6.17 20.92
C GLU A 102 24.61 -6.78 21.97
N ALA A 103 24.23 -7.90 22.59
CA ALA A 103 25.09 -8.66 23.50
C ALA A 103 26.08 -9.58 22.77
N GLY A 104 26.07 -9.58 21.43
CA GLY A 104 26.93 -10.42 20.59
C GLY A 104 26.48 -11.88 20.54
N GLN A 105 25.25 -12.18 20.96
CA GLN A 105 24.69 -13.53 20.88
C GLN A 105 23.94 -13.72 19.55
N PRO A 106 24.07 -14.88 18.88
CA PRO A 106 23.22 -15.20 17.74
C PRO A 106 21.74 -15.15 18.11
N PHE A 107 20.90 -14.66 17.20
CA PHE A 107 19.45 -14.80 17.37
C PHE A 107 19.02 -16.27 17.24
N PHE A 108 17.87 -16.62 17.81
CA PHE A 108 17.41 -18.02 17.84
C PHE A 108 17.15 -18.64 16.45
N PHE A 109 16.98 -17.81 15.42
CA PHE A 109 16.78 -18.24 14.03
C PHE A 109 18.09 -18.45 13.28
N ASP A 110 19.25 -18.32 13.92
CA ASP A 110 20.54 -18.59 13.28
C ASP A 110 20.58 -20.04 12.78
N GLY A 111 20.91 -20.22 11.50
CA GLY A 111 20.82 -21.50 10.78
C GLY A 111 19.44 -21.84 10.22
N GLU A 112 18.40 -21.03 10.44
CA GLU A 112 17.07 -21.27 9.88
C GLU A 112 16.96 -20.83 8.40
N GLN A 113 15.99 -21.40 7.68
CA GLN A 113 15.74 -21.12 6.26
C GLN A 113 15.65 -19.61 5.99
N LYS A 114 16.44 -19.14 5.02
CA LYS A 114 16.42 -17.76 4.53
C LYS A 114 15.25 -17.50 3.59
N PHE A 115 14.72 -16.28 3.63
CA PHE A 115 13.67 -15.84 2.71
C PHE A 115 14.11 -14.62 1.90
N THR A 116 13.54 -14.51 0.69
CA THR A 116 13.80 -13.40 -0.23
C THR A 116 12.51 -12.82 -0.78
N TYR A 117 12.56 -11.57 -1.24
CA TYR A 117 11.44 -10.92 -1.89
C TYR A 117 11.17 -11.49 -3.28
N GLY A 118 9.91 -11.77 -3.59
CA GLY A 118 9.45 -12.10 -4.93
C GLY A 118 9.47 -10.87 -5.85
N LEU A 119 10.50 -10.74 -6.69
CA LEU A 119 10.71 -9.56 -7.54
C LEU A 119 9.51 -9.23 -8.45
N GLY A 120 8.73 -10.25 -8.85
CA GLY A 120 7.58 -10.10 -9.75
C GLY A 120 6.46 -9.20 -9.23
N LEU A 121 6.45 -8.87 -7.92
CA LEU A 121 5.53 -7.89 -7.35
C LEU A 121 5.98 -6.45 -7.55
N PHE A 122 7.28 -6.22 -7.62
CA PHE A 122 7.86 -4.90 -7.47
C PHE A 122 8.35 -4.30 -8.79
N VAL A 123 8.70 -5.14 -9.77
CA VAL A 123 9.23 -4.68 -11.06
C VAL A 123 8.16 -4.67 -12.17
N PRO A 124 8.25 -3.76 -13.15
CA PRO A 124 7.40 -3.79 -14.33
C PRO A 124 7.55 -5.11 -15.09
N ALA A 125 6.46 -5.65 -15.60
CA ALA A 125 6.46 -6.90 -16.33
C ALA A 125 5.29 -7.01 -17.31
N GLY A 126 5.48 -7.78 -18.38
CA GLY A 126 4.43 -8.05 -19.37
C GLY A 126 4.17 -6.90 -20.36
N PRO A 127 3.15 -7.05 -21.22
CA PRO A 127 2.85 -6.10 -22.29
C PRO A 127 2.13 -4.84 -21.78
N LYS A 128 2.26 -3.74 -22.53
CA LYS A 128 1.45 -2.52 -22.34
C LYS A 128 0.04 -2.62 -22.92
N THR A 129 -0.33 -3.76 -23.51
CA THR A 129 -1.65 -4.03 -24.05
C THR A 129 -2.31 -5.13 -23.24
N ILE A 130 -3.44 -4.83 -22.60
CA ILE A 130 -4.17 -5.80 -21.79
C ILE A 130 -4.90 -6.77 -22.71
N SER A 131 -4.59 -8.05 -22.54
CA SER A 131 -5.20 -9.16 -23.28
C SER A 131 -5.38 -10.34 -22.35
N ARG A 132 -6.49 -11.07 -22.51
CA ARG A 132 -6.81 -12.22 -21.65
C ARG A 132 -5.66 -13.25 -21.66
N GLY A 133 -5.37 -13.84 -20.51
CA GLY A 133 -4.31 -14.85 -20.39
C GLY A 133 -2.89 -14.30 -20.21
N LYS A 134 -2.67 -12.98 -20.39
CA LYS A 134 -1.35 -12.35 -20.28
C LYS A 134 -1.25 -11.54 -19.00
N PHE A 135 -0.23 -11.84 -18.18
CA PHE A 135 0.11 -11.04 -17.02
C PHE A 135 0.72 -9.70 -17.46
N ALA A 136 0.33 -8.61 -16.82
CA ALA A 136 0.95 -7.30 -16.96
C ALA A 136 1.02 -6.62 -15.59
N SER A 137 2.11 -5.93 -15.29
CA SER A 137 2.29 -5.20 -14.04
C SER A 137 3.10 -3.95 -14.28
N SER A 138 2.72 -2.86 -13.60
CA SER A 138 3.48 -1.61 -13.64
C SER A 138 4.78 -1.70 -12.86
N GLY A 139 4.94 -2.72 -11.99
CA GLY A 139 5.85 -2.62 -10.86
C GLY A 139 5.38 -1.56 -9.87
N VAL A 140 6.12 -1.33 -8.79
CA VAL A 140 5.72 -0.29 -7.82
C VAL A 140 5.86 1.09 -8.44
N ILE A 141 4.77 1.85 -8.39
CA ILE A 141 4.63 3.22 -8.86
C ILE A 141 4.96 4.16 -7.70
N VAL A 142 6.18 4.11 -7.17
CA VAL A 142 6.62 5.00 -6.06
C VAL A 142 7.13 6.31 -6.63
N ALA A 143 6.50 7.43 -6.29
CA ALA A 143 7.06 8.73 -6.66
C ALA A 143 8.24 9.08 -5.75
N GLN A 144 9.42 9.28 -6.34
CA GLN A 144 10.57 9.85 -5.63
C GLN A 144 10.35 11.31 -5.21
N ASN A 145 9.34 11.96 -5.79
CA ASN A 145 8.93 13.31 -5.47
C ASN A 145 7.39 13.37 -5.43
N PRO A 146 6.76 13.71 -4.29
CA PRO A 146 5.30 13.76 -4.17
C PRO A 146 4.63 14.80 -5.07
N LYS A 147 5.41 15.71 -5.71
CA LYS A 147 4.90 16.65 -6.73
C LYS A 147 4.95 16.10 -8.16
N LYS A 148 5.55 14.92 -8.38
CA LYS A 148 5.68 14.27 -9.69
C LYS A 148 5.20 12.82 -9.60
N PRO A 149 3.91 12.57 -9.85
CA PRO A 149 3.38 11.21 -9.89
C PRO A 149 4.12 10.36 -10.92
N VAL A 150 4.30 9.09 -10.60
CA VAL A 150 4.77 8.09 -11.58
C VAL A 150 3.53 7.50 -12.25
N THR A 151 3.64 7.18 -13.54
CA THR A 151 2.50 6.72 -14.32
C THR A 151 2.78 5.41 -15.05
N ALA A 152 1.73 4.62 -15.24
CA ALA A 152 1.73 3.42 -16.08
C ALA A 152 0.51 3.45 -16.99
N THR A 153 0.71 3.32 -18.31
CA THR A 153 -0.37 3.36 -19.29
C THR A 153 -0.55 2.02 -19.97
N TYR A 154 -1.79 1.56 -20.05
CA TYR A 154 -2.20 0.34 -20.73
C TYR A 154 -3.26 0.61 -21.80
N THR A 155 -3.17 -0.10 -22.92
CA THR A 155 -4.21 -0.12 -23.97
C THR A 155 -5.17 -1.29 -23.75
N PHE A 156 -6.47 -1.07 -23.95
CA PHE A 156 -7.53 -2.07 -23.81
C PHE A 156 -8.24 -2.32 -25.15
N PRO A 157 -7.70 -3.20 -26.01
CA PRO A 157 -8.19 -3.37 -27.38
C PRO A 157 -9.48 -4.20 -27.50
N GLN A 158 -9.84 -4.99 -26.48
CA GLN A 158 -10.94 -5.95 -26.57
C GLN A 158 -12.06 -5.60 -25.60
N ALA A 159 -13.30 -5.64 -26.09
CA ALA A 159 -14.47 -5.52 -25.23
C ALA A 159 -14.52 -6.65 -24.19
N GLY A 160 -15.02 -6.33 -22.99
CA GLY A 160 -15.11 -7.27 -21.88
C GLY A 160 -14.94 -6.62 -20.53
N LYS A 161 -14.85 -7.45 -19.49
CA LYS A 161 -14.57 -7.02 -18.12
C LYS A 161 -13.15 -7.43 -17.76
N PHE A 162 -12.38 -6.48 -17.24
CA PHE A 162 -11.01 -6.66 -16.78
C PHE A 162 -10.91 -6.24 -15.32
N LYS A 163 -10.11 -6.96 -14.54
CA LYS A 163 -9.84 -6.64 -13.14
C LYS A 163 -8.38 -6.22 -13.03
N MET A 164 -8.17 -4.98 -12.63
CA MET A 164 -6.85 -4.49 -12.22
C MET A 164 -6.75 -4.57 -10.70
N LEU A 165 -5.54 -4.76 -10.18
CA LEU A 165 -5.29 -4.86 -8.75
C LEU A 165 -3.93 -4.26 -8.40
N CYS A 166 -3.79 -3.90 -7.13
CA CYS A 166 -2.49 -3.68 -6.53
C CYS A 166 -1.96 -5.00 -5.96
N LEU A 167 -0.76 -5.37 -6.37
CA LEU A 167 0.00 -6.53 -5.88
C LEU A 167 0.59 -6.32 -4.48
N ILE A 168 0.50 -5.13 -3.88
CA ILE A 168 1.03 -4.87 -2.53
C ILE A 168 -0.07 -4.87 -1.47
N HIS A 169 -1.28 -4.43 -1.82
CA HIS A 169 -2.42 -4.35 -0.90
C HIS A 169 -3.55 -5.33 -1.29
N PRO A 170 -3.26 -6.64 -1.45
CA PRO A 170 -4.31 -7.63 -1.62
C PRO A 170 -5.11 -7.79 -0.32
N PRO A 171 -6.29 -8.41 -0.36
CA PRO A 171 -7.01 -8.84 -1.56
C PRO A 171 -7.91 -7.75 -2.16
N ASP A 172 -8.01 -6.59 -1.50
CA ASP A 172 -9.14 -5.69 -1.69
C ASP A 172 -8.85 -4.47 -2.56
N MET A 173 -7.58 -4.06 -2.73
CA MET A 173 -7.22 -2.97 -3.65
C MET A 173 -7.34 -3.43 -5.10
N VAL A 174 -8.56 -3.39 -5.62
CA VAL A 174 -8.96 -3.88 -6.95
C VAL A 174 -9.93 -2.92 -7.61
N MET A 175 -9.79 -2.74 -8.92
CA MET A 175 -10.78 -2.04 -9.74
C MET A 175 -11.29 -2.91 -10.89
N ASN A 176 -12.52 -2.64 -11.32
CA ASN A 176 -13.11 -3.25 -12.50
C ASN A 176 -13.12 -2.25 -13.66
N ILE A 177 -12.62 -2.68 -14.82
CA ILE A 177 -12.69 -1.93 -16.07
C ILE A 177 -13.64 -2.68 -17.01
N VAL A 178 -14.71 -2.02 -17.41
CA VAL A 178 -15.66 -2.50 -18.43
C VAL A 178 -15.29 -1.85 -19.75
N VAL A 179 -14.81 -2.65 -20.69
CA VAL A 179 -14.50 -2.21 -22.05
C VAL A 179 -15.71 -2.53 -22.93
N LYS A 180 -16.36 -1.50 -23.45
CA LYS A 180 -17.48 -1.59 -24.39
C LYS A 180 -16.95 -1.72 -25.83
N PRO A 181 -17.78 -2.14 -26.80
CA PRO A 181 -17.44 -2.01 -28.22
C PRO A 181 -17.03 -0.57 -28.57
N LYS A 182 -16.23 -0.40 -29.62
CA LYS A 182 -15.85 0.92 -30.12
C LYS A 182 -17.09 1.73 -30.51
N GLY A 183 -17.12 3.02 -30.18
CA GLY A 183 -18.24 3.93 -30.46
C GLY A 183 -19.47 3.79 -29.56
N ALA A 184 -19.48 2.85 -28.61
CA ALA A 184 -20.55 2.77 -27.62
C ALA A 184 -20.52 3.96 -26.65
N SER A 185 -21.68 4.41 -26.17
CA SER A 185 -21.75 5.44 -25.14
C SER A 185 -21.08 4.99 -23.84
N VAL A 186 -20.21 5.84 -23.32
CA VAL A 186 -19.50 5.71 -22.05
C VAL A 186 -19.56 7.05 -21.31
N PRO A 187 -19.37 7.08 -19.97
CA PRO A 187 -19.32 8.34 -19.21
C PRO A 187 -18.26 9.29 -19.78
N SER A 188 -18.44 10.61 -19.64
CA SER A 188 -17.42 11.55 -20.13
C SER A 188 -16.16 11.51 -19.26
N ALA A 189 -15.06 12.11 -19.76
CA ALA A 189 -13.86 12.28 -18.96
C ALA A 189 -14.10 13.16 -17.73
N GLU A 190 -14.98 14.18 -17.83
CA GLU A 190 -15.38 15.00 -16.68
C GLU A 190 -16.17 14.18 -15.65
N ASP A 191 -17.11 13.34 -16.08
CA ASP A 191 -17.88 12.46 -15.17
C ASP A 191 -16.96 11.51 -14.41
N VAL A 192 -15.98 10.92 -15.11
CA VAL A 192 -14.99 10.02 -14.51
C VAL A 192 -14.13 10.75 -13.49
N ALA A 193 -13.68 11.97 -13.79
CA ALA A 193 -12.88 12.79 -12.89
C ALA A 193 -13.68 13.26 -11.66
N ALA A 194 -14.94 13.66 -11.85
CA ALA A 194 -15.83 14.07 -10.76
C ALA A 194 -16.06 12.92 -9.77
N ARG A 195 -16.35 11.71 -10.28
CA ARG A 195 -16.49 10.51 -9.44
C ARG A 195 -15.19 10.14 -8.74
N ALA A 196 -14.04 10.22 -9.42
CA ALA A 196 -12.75 9.94 -8.78
C ALA A 196 -12.50 10.89 -7.59
N GLN A 197 -12.86 12.16 -7.73
CA GLN A 197 -12.76 13.15 -6.66
C GLN A 197 -13.73 12.83 -5.51
N GLU A 198 -14.99 12.52 -5.79
CA GLU A 198 -15.99 12.13 -4.79
C GLU A 198 -15.53 10.90 -3.98
N GLU A 199 -15.09 9.84 -4.65
CA GLU A 199 -14.61 8.62 -4.00
C GLU A 199 -13.35 8.90 -3.15
N THR A 200 -12.44 9.76 -3.62
CA THR A 200 -11.24 10.17 -2.87
C THR A 200 -11.61 10.94 -1.60
N ASP A 201 -12.56 11.87 -1.68
CA ASP A 201 -13.00 12.66 -0.52
C ASP A 201 -13.71 11.79 0.52
N ALA A 202 -14.54 10.85 0.07
CA ALA A 202 -15.17 9.85 0.94
C ALA A 202 -14.14 8.94 1.63
N ALA A 203 -13.07 8.55 0.92
CA ALA A 203 -11.98 7.76 1.48
C ALA A 203 -11.24 8.52 2.60
N TRP A 204 -10.88 9.79 2.38
CA TRP A 204 -10.28 10.62 3.42
C TRP A 204 -11.17 10.81 4.65
N ALA A 205 -12.48 10.99 4.43
CA ALA A 205 -13.44 11.12 5.53
C ALA A 205 -13.52 9.83 6.38
N ALA A 206 -13.41 8.65 5.74
CA ALA A 206 -13.47 7.37 6.43
C ALA A 206 -12.33 7.17 7.44
N GLY A 207 -11.14 7.73 7.19
CA GLY A 207 -9.97 7.58 8.06
C GLY A 207 -10.22 8.07 9.50
N LYS A 208 -11.00 9.15 9.68
CA LYS A 208 -11.22 9.79 10.99
C LYS A 208 -11.83 8.85 12.04
N ALA A 209 -12.75 7.99 11.62
CA ALA A 209 -13.44 7.09 12.54
C ALA A 209 -12.57 5.89 12.97
N LEU A 210 -11.52 5.57 12.22
CA LEU A 210 -10.74 4.35 12.42
C LEU A 210 -9.91 4.37 13.69
N VAL A 211 -9.31 5.52 14.02
CA VAL A 211 -8.50 5.70 15.23
C VAL A 211 -9.32 5.81 16.52
N ALA A 212 -10.64 5.95 16.41
CA ALA A 212 -11.56 5.97 17.55
C ALA A 212 -11.99 4.55 18.00
N GLN A 213 -11.52 3.51 17.32
CA GLN A 213 -11.84 2.13 17.67
C GLN A 213 -11.35 1.78 19.08
N LYS A 214 -12.12 0.96 19.78
CA LYS A 214 -11.82 0.52 21.15
C LYS A 214 -11.53 -0.98 21.15
N PRO A 215 -10.27 -1.40 21.19
CA PRO A 215 -9.93 -2.81 21.33
C PRO A 215 -10.40 -3.37 22.68
N PRO A 216 -10.55 -4.70 22.80
CA PRO A 216 -10.71 -5.37 24.09
C PRO A 216 -9.56 -5.04 25.06
N LYS A 217 -9.77 -5.30 26.36
CA LYS A 217 -8.73 -5.14 27.38
C LYS A 217 -7.45 -5.90 26.99
N ASN A 218 -6.29 -5.28 27.28
CA ASN A 218 -4.96 -5.81 26.97
C ASN A 218 -4.75 -6.17 25.48
N THR A 219 -5.51 -5.53 24.59
CA THR A 219 -5.39 -5.69 23.14
C THR A 219 -5.00 -4.37 22.51
N ILE A 220 -4.07 -4.43 21.56
CA ILE A 220 -3.68 -3.31 20.70
C ILE A 220 -3.96 -3.77 19.27
N TYR A 221 -4.69 -2.95 18.51
CA TYR A 221 -4.82 -3.14 17.07
C TYR A 221 -3.58 -2.60 16.38
N MET A 222 -3.06 -3.37 15.41
CA MET A 222 -1.98 -2.96 14.53
C MET A 222 -2.59 -2.65 13.17
N GLY A 223 -2.64 -1.37 12.82
CA GLY A 223 -3.36 -0.89 11.67
C GLY A 223 -4.87 -1.03 11.82
N VAL A 224 -5.60 -0.09 11.22
CA VAL A 224 -7.06 -0.12 11.19
C VAL A 224 -7.54 0.31 9.82
N GLU A 225 -8.50 -0.43 9.25
CA GLU A 225 -9.09 -0.11 7.96
C GLU A 225 -10.61 0.01 8.03
N ASN A 226 -11.17 0.78 7.10
CA ASN A 226 -12.61 0.85 6.90
C ASN A 226 -13.16 -0.45 6.26
N ALA A 227 -14.49 -0.53 6.14
CA ALA A 227 -15.10 -1.56 5.32
C ALA A 227 -14.69 -1.37 3.85
N LYS A 228 -14.61 -2.48 3.09
CA LYS A 228 -14.25 -2.46 1.68
C LYS A 228 -15.18 -1.53 0.89
N GLN A 229 -14.58 -0.63 0.11
CA GLN A 229 -15.24 0.26 -0.85
C GLN A 229 -14.89 -0.16 -2.28
N ALA A 230 -15.45 0.54 -3.28
CA ALA A 230 -14.95 0.43 -4.63
C ALA A 230 -13.46 0.83 -4.68
N GLY A 231 -12.66 0.11 -5.47
CA GLY A 231 -11.23 0.39 -5.60
C GLY A 231 -10.37 -0.17 -4.47
N GLY A 232 -10.91 -0.41 -3.27
CA GLY A 232 -10.16 -0.91 -2.11
C GLY A 232 -10.61 -0.39 -0.76
N ARG A 233 -9.66 -0.02 0.10
CA ARG A 233 -9.87 0.39 1.50
C ARG A 233 -9.01 1.59 1.89
N THR A 234 -9.50 2.38 2.82
CA THR A 234 -8.71 3.39 3.54
C THR A 234 -8.10 2.74 4.77
N THR A 235 -6.80 2.92 4.96
CA THR A 235 -6.05 2.41 6.11
C THR A 235 -5.48 3.55 6.95
N VAL A 236 -5.38 3.34 8.25
CA VAL A 236 -4.55 4.17 9.13
C VAL A 236 -3.50 3.25 9.75
N LEU A 237 -2.23 3.53 9.46
CA LEU A 237 -1.08 2.81 9.99
C LEU A 237 -0.76 3.34 11.39
N ASP A 238 -1.54 2.91 12.36
CA ASP A 238 -1.41 3.30 13.76
C ASP A 238 -1.63 2.10 14.68
N PHE A 239 -1.11 2.19 15.91
CA PHE A 239 -1.44 1.28 16.98
C PHE A 239 -2.60 1.86 17.79
N VAL A 240 -3.70 1.12 17.87
CA VAL A 240 -4.92 1.59 18.56
C VAL A 240 -5.17 0.70 19.78
N PRO A 241 -5.21 1.23 21.03
CA PRO A 241 -4.79 2.59 21.38
C PRO A 241 -3.27 2.74 21.29
N ASN A 242 -2.81 3.99 21.17
CA ASN A 242 -1.39 4.32 21.09
C ASN A 242 -0.68 4.38 22.46
N LEU A 243 -1.44 4.26 23.55
CA LEU A 243 -0.92 4.06 24.90
C LEU A 243 -1.73 2.97 25.60
N THR A 244 -1.05 1.94 26.07
CA THR A 244 -1.65 0.86 26.87
C THR A 244 -0.95 0.77 28.23
N THR A 245 -1.72 0.63 29.32
CA THR A 245 -1.17 0.37 30.66
C THR A 245 -1.59 -1.02 31.15
N VAL A 246 -0.62 -1.82 31.56
CA VAL A 246 -0.81 -3.18 32.09
C VAL A 246 0.05 -3.42 33.32
N LYS A 247 -0.22 -4.50 34.07
CA LYS A 247 0.66 -4.96 35.16
C LYS A 247 1.73 -5.90 34.64
N ALA A 248 2.86 -6.01 35.33
CA ALA A 248 3.84 -7.06 35.10
C ALA A 248 3.18 -8.46 35.15
N GLY A 249 3.64 -9.36 34.29
CA GLY A 249 3.03 -10.67 34.01
C GLY A 249 1.84 -10.63 33.05
N THR A 250 1.36 -9.44 32.63
CA THR A 250 0.24 -9.35 31.69
C THR A 250 0.70 -9.74 30.28
N ARG A 251 -0.10 -10.60 29.64
CA ARG A 251 0.00 -10.90 28.21
C ARG A 251 -0.82 -9.89 27.41
N VAL A 252 -0.13 -9.09 26.59
CA VAL A 252 -0.74 -8.14 25.65
C VAL A 252 -0.93 -8.83 24.30
N THR A 253 -2.10 -8.65 23.71
CA THR A 253 -2.45 -9.15 22.37
C THR A 253 -2.30 -8.03 21.36
N PHE A 254 -1.45 -8.23 20.36
CA PHE A 254 -1.37 -7.36 19.19
C PHE A 254 -2.12 -8.02 18.05
N ARG A 255 -3.13 -7.35 17.51
CA ARG A 255 -4.01 -7.92 16.49
C ARG A 255 -4.06 -7.02 15.27
N VAL A 256 -3.86 -7.58 14.09
CA VAL A 256 -4.06 -6.82 12.85
C VAL A 256 -5.54 -6.51 12.64
N LYS A 257 -5.86 -5.23 12.43
CA LYS A 257 -7.20 -4.76 12.03
C LYS A 257 -7.19 -4.01 10.70
N ALA A 258 -6.16 -4.26 9.89
CA ALA A 258 -6.03 -3.82 8.52
C ALA A 258 -5.83 -5.05 7.60
N PRO A 259 -6.90 -5.62 7.00
CA PRO A 259 -6.78 -6.80 6.14
C PRO A 259 -5.99 -6.62 4.85
N THR A 260 -5.56 -5.41 4.48
CA THR A 260 -4.66 -5.19 3.34
C THR A 260 -3.24 -4.81 3.73
N GLU A 261 -2.93 -4.77 5.03
CA GLU A 261 -1.63 -4.38 5.57
C GLU A 261 -1.11 -5.45 6.54
N ALA A 262 0.15 -5.83 6.36
CA ALA A 262 0.85 -6.64 7.35
C ALA A 262 1.48 -5.73 8.40
N HIS A 263 1.54 -6.17 9.66
CA HIS A 263 2.17 -5.42 10.72
C HIS A 263 2.94 -6.33 11.66
N ASN A 264 4.01 -5.79 12.23
CA ASN A 264 4.62 -6.34 13.42
C ASN A 264 4.84 -5.27 14.48
N VAL A 265 5.45 -5.69 15.58
CA VAL A 265 5.85 -4.86 16.72
C VAL A 265 7.33 -5.05 16.96
N ALA A 266 8.06 -3.96 17.13
CA ALA A 266 9.43 -4.00 17.64
C ALA A 266 9.70 -2.98 18.74
N PHE A 267 10.37 -3.45 19.80
CA PHE A 267 10.89 -2.67 20.92
C PHE A 267 12.39 -2.49 20.79
N GLY A 268 12.92 -1.50 21.50
CA GLY A 268 14.36 -1.26 21.63
C GLY A 268 14.75 0.17 21.23
N PRO A 269 16.05 0.51 21.31
CA PRO A 269 16.53 1.82 20.89
C PRO A 269 16.28 2.04 19.39
N LEU A 270 15.64 3.15 18.99
CA LEU A 270 15.31 3.43 17.59
C LEU A 270 16.52 3.38 16.64
N LYS A 271 17.70 3.81 17.11
CA LYS A 271 18.95 3.72 16.34
C LYS A 271 19.38 2.28 16.09
N TYR A 272 19.17 1.39 17.06
CA TYR A 272 19.46 -0.03 16.90
C TYR A 272 18.45 -0.68 15.96
N LEU A 273 17.15 -0.37 16.11
CA LEU A 273 16.10 -0.83 15.21
C LEU A 273 16.37 -0.47 13.75
N ASP A 274 16.74 0.78 13.48
CA ASP A 274 17.11 1.24 12.14
C ASP A 274 18.35 0.51 11.60
N LYS A 275 19.41 0.37 12.43
CA LYS A 275 20.64 -0.34 12.06
C LYS A 275 20.37 -1.80 11.71
N ILE A 276 19.72 -2.55 12.60
CA ILE A 276 19.50 -3.99 12.42
C ILE A 276 18.52 -4.25 11.27
N PHE A 277 17.52 -3.39 11.08
CA PHE A 277 16.60 -3.52 9.95
C PHE A 277 17.33 -3.30 8.62
N LYS A 278 18.14 -2.25 8.47
CA LYS A 278 18.95 -2.01 7.27
C LYS A 278 19.98 -3.11 6.98
N GLN A 279 20.50 -3.74 8.03
CA GLN A 279 21.44 -4.85 7.90
C GLN A 279 20.77 -6.12 7.39
N THR A 280 19.53 -6.37 7.82
CA THR A 280 18.86 -7.67 7.64
C THR A 280 17.77 -7.68 6.58
N ASP A 281 17.14 -6.53 6.31
CA ASP A 281 16.16 -6.34 5.25
C ASP A 281 16.83 -5.70 4.03
N LEU A 282 17.23 -6.55 3.08
CA LEU A 282 17.91 -6.14 1.86
C LEU A 282 16.91 -6.18 0.73
N PHE A 283 16.09 -5.13 0.65
CA PHE A 283 15.09 -4.99 -0.39
C PHE A 283 15.75 -4.73 -1.76
N PRO A 284 15.45 -5.52 -2.81
CA PRO A 284 16.20 -5.53 -4.05
C PRO A 284 15.80 -4.37 -5.00
N MET A 285 16.16 -3.13 -4.68
CA MET A 285 15.83 -1.93 -5.50
C MET A 285 16.66 -1.75 -6.78
N GLY A 286 17.25 -2.80 -7.34
CA GLY A 286 18.09 -2.69 -8.53
C GLY A 286 18.59 -4.02 -9.07
N PRO A 287 19.11 -4.04 -10.32
CA PRO A 287 19.47 -5.27 -11.03
C PRO A 287 20.54 -6.12 -10.34
N ASN A 288 21.34 -5.53 -9.44
CA ASN A 288 22.39 -6.21 -8.67
C ASN A 288 22.21 -6.05 -7.15
N SER A 289 21.04 -5.58 -6.70
CA SER A 289 20.79 -5.41 -5.28
C SER A 289 20.69 -6.78 -4.61
N ARG A 290 21.29 -6.90 -3.42
CA ARG A 290 21.07 -8.08 -2.57
C ARG A 290 19.56 -8.21 -2.31
N ASN A 291 19.11 -9.46 -2.24
CA ASN A 291 17.73 -9.78 -1.91
C ASN A 291 17.71 -10.62 -0.63
N GLN A 292 17.12 -10.06 0.41
CA GLN A 292 16.91 -10.74 1.68
C GLN A 292 15.73 -10.09 2.38
N LEU A 293 14.73 -10.90 2.74
CA LEU A 293 13.72 -10.49 3.69
C LEU A 293 14.34 -10.56 5.09
N THR A 294 14.09 -9.58 5.95
CA THR A 294 14.57 -9.68 7.34
C THR A 294 14.00 -10.93 8.04
N PRO A 295 14.81 -11.70 8.79
CA PRO A 295 14.33 -12.87 9.52
C PRO A 295 13.29 -12.50 10.58
N PHE A 296 13.33 -11.28 11.11
CA PHE A 296 12.38 -10.82 12.13
C PHE A 296 10.93 -10.79 11.63
N PHE A 297 10.71 -10.64 10.32
CA PHE A 297 9.38 -10.69 9.73
C PHE A 297 8.80 -12.10 9.65
N ILE A 298 9.64 -13.13 9.68
CA ILE A 298 9.20 -14.53 9.64
C ILE A 298 9.22 -15.16 11.03
N TYR A 299 10.33 -15.00 11.74
CA TYR A 299 10.62 -15.71 12.97
C TYR A 299 10.40 -14.85 14.22
N GLY A 300 10.48 -13.53 14.10
CA GLY A 300 10.64 -12.63 15.26
C GLY A 300 12.08 -12.63 15.78
N SER A 301 12.33 -11.94 16.90
CA SER A 301 13.65 -11.93 17.56
C SER A 301 13.85 -13.08 18.54
N ASP A 302 12.76 -13.63 19.07
CA ASP A 302 12.79 -14.63 20.14
C ASP A 302 11.91 -15.83 19.78
N ALA A 303 12.26 -16.99 20.32
CA ALA A 303 11.46 -18.19 20.19
C ALA A 303 10.00 -17.95 20.66
N PRO A 304 9.00 -18.57 20.02
CA PRO A 304 7.60 -18.37 20.37
C PRO A 304 7.33 -18.64 21.86
N GLY A 305 6.77 -17.64 22.55
CA GLY A 305 6.41 -17.74 23.96
C GLY A 305 7.41 -17.15 24.94
N THR A 306 8.61 -16.77 24.49
CA THR A 306 9.59 -16.04 25.31
C THR A 306 8.99 -14.72 25.82
N PRO A 307 8.98 -14.48 27.15
CA PRO A 307 8.53 -13.21 27.72
C PRO A 307 9.46 -12.05 27.37
N TYR A 308 8.93 -10.84 27.33
CA TYR A 308 9.74 -9.63 27.18
C TYR A 308 10.14 -9.09 28.55
N GLU A 309 11.46 -9.06 28.80
CA GLU A 309 12.06 -8.71 30.09
C GLU A 309 12.54 -7.24 30.14
N GLY A 310 12.10 -6.41 29.18
CA GLY A 310 12.53 -5.03 29.07
C GLY A 310 13.97 -4.93 28.58
N ARG A 311 14.77 -4.03 29.17
CA ARG A 311 16.14 -3.72 28.72
C ARG A 311 17.11 -4.90 28.75
N ALA A 312 16.83 -5.96 29.51
CA ALA A 312 17.66 -7.16 29.57
C ALA A 312 17.57 -7.98 28.27
N THR A 313 16.42 -7.95 27.59
CA THR A 313 16.19 -8.66 26.32
C THR A 313 17.24 -8.23 25.30
N HIS A 314 18.02 -9.17 24.76
CA HIS A 314 19.02 -8.91 23.72
C HIS A 314 20.06 -7.81 24.06
N GLY A 315 20.34 -7.60 25.35
CA GLY A 315 21.34 -6.64 25.85
C GLY A 315 20.95 -5.17 25.77
N ASN A 316 19.90 -4.81 25.03
CA ASN A 316 19.46 -3.42 24.85
C ASN A 316 17.93 -3.22 24.87
N GLY A 317 17.18 -4.29 25.09
CA GLY A 317 15.71 -4.32 25.06
C GLY A 317 15.10 -4.46 23.68
N PHE A 318 15.89 -4.86 22.68
CA PHE A 318 15.37 -5.25 21.37
C PHE A 318 14.44 -6.46 21.51
N TYR A 319 13.31 -6.41 20.82
CA TYR A 319 12.37 -7.51 20.68
C TYR A 319 11.53 -7.24 19.44
N ALA A 320 11.29 -8.22 18.59
CA ALA A 320 10.48 -8.11 17.40
C ALA A 320 9.55 -9.32 17.28
N THR A 321 8.28 -9.05 16.98
CA THR A 321 7.32 -10.11 16.61
C THR A 321 7.46 -10.42 15.11
N PRO A 322 7.11 -11.65 14.68
CA PRO A 322 6.84 -11.94 13.27
C PRO A 322 5.79 -10.99 12.70
N LEU A 323 5.77 -10.86 11.36
CA LEU A 323 4.65 -10.22 10.68
C LEU A 323 3.36 -10.98 10.99
N ALA A 324 2.33 -10.22 11.27
CA ALA A 324 0.96 -10.64 11.28
C ALA A 324 0.21 -9.96 10.13
N ASP A 325 -0.83 -10.59 9.60
CA ASP A 325 -1.68 -9.97 8.58
C ASP A 325 -3.18 -10.26 8.84
N GLY A 326 -4.06 -9.55 8.14
CA GLY A 326 -5.49 -9.83 8.16
C GLY A 326 -5.98 -10.65 6.97
N ILE A 327 -5.08 -11.25 6.18
CA ILE A 327 -5.40 -11.98 4.96
C ILE A 327 -5.81 -13.41 5.35
N LYS A 328 -7.01 -13.83 4.93
CA LYS A 328 -7.51 -15.18 5.24
C LYS A 328 -6.59 -16.23 4.61
N GLY A 329 -6.03 -17.11 5.44
CA GLY A 329 -5.10 -18.16 5.00
C GLY A 329 -3.65 -17.66 4.80
N GLY A 330 -3.36 -16.41 5.16
CA GLY A 330 -2.02 -15.83 5.23
C GLY A 330 -1.35 -16.06 6.59
N LEU A 331 -0.61 -15.06 7.06
CA LEU A 331 0.09 -15.09 8.35
C LEU A 331 -0.91 -15.13 9.53
N PRO A 332 -0.48 -15.55 10.72
CA PRO A 332 -1.29 -15.37 11.93
C PRO A 332 -1.70 -13.92 12.09
N ASN A 333 -2.97 -13.66 12.40
CA ASN A 333 -3.48 -12.29 12.56
C ASN A 333 -3.17 -11.64 13.92
N VAL A 334 -2.42 -12.35 14.77
CA VAL A 334 -2.18 -11.97 16.16
C VAL A 334 -0.78 -12.37 16.60
N SER A 335 -0.11 -11.44 17.29
CA SER A 335 1.08 -11.69 18.10
C SER A 335 0.75 -11.46 19.58
N ARG A 336 1.42 -12.17 20.50
CA ARG A 336 1.19 -12.02 21.95
C ARG A 336 2.51 -11.93 22.69
N ILE A 337 2.64 -10.91 23.52
CA ILE A 337 3.86 -10.63 24.29
C ILE A 337 3.49 -10.57 25.77
N THR A 338 4.22 -11.29 26.60
CA THR A 338 4.09 -11.21 28.07
C THR A 338 5.16 -10.25 28.59
N PHE A 339 4.74 -9.18 29.29
CA PHE A 339 5.66 -8.20 29.85
C PHE A 339 5.94 -8.53 31.32
N THR A 340 7.18 -8.89 31.66
CA THR A 340 7.53 -9.32 33.04
C THR A 340 8.15 -8.19 33.87
N THR A 341 8.72 -7.18 33.24
CA THR A 341 9.42 -6.09 33.92
C THR A 341 8.58 -4.80 33.90
N PRO A 342 8.40 -4.11 35.05
CA PRO A 342 7.81 -2.77 35.07
C PRO A 342 8.64 -1.76 34.28
N GLY A 343 7.98 -0.85 33.56
CA GLY A 343 8.67 0.12 32.73
C GLY A 343 7.75 0.87 31.77
N LYS A 344 8.36 1.74 30.95
CA LYS A 344 7.71 2.34 29.78
C LYS A 344 8.46 1.85 28.55
N TYR A 345 7.73 1.29 27.60
CA TYR A 345 8.27 0.66 26.41
C TYR A 345 7.66 1.31 25.19
N HIS A 346 8.49 2.05 24.46
CA HIS A 346 8.15 2.57 23.15
C HIS A 346 8.37 1.48 22.11
N PHE A 347 7.47 1.38 21.14
CA PHE A 347 7.57 0.42 20.05
C PHE A 347 7.05 0.98 18.75
N ILE A 348 7.53 0.39 17.66
CA ILE A 348 7.17 0.75 16.30
C ILE A 348 6.71 -0.48 15.53
N CYS A 349 6.07 -0.27 14.37
CA CYS A 349 6.01 -1.30 13.35
C CYS A 349 7.29 -1.21 12.50
N GLN A 350 8.06 -2.30 12.37
CA GLN A 350 9.30 -2.26 11.57
C GLN A 350 9.00 -2.11 10.07
N LEU A 351 7.87 -2.64 9.59
CA LEU A 351 7.46 -2.50 8.19
C LEU A 351 7.15 -1.05 7.81
N HIS A 352 6.47 -0.32 8.69
CA HIS A 352 6.00 1.05 8.43
C HIS A 352 6.88 2.14 9.07
N GLY A 353 7.91 1.72 9.82
CA GLY A 353 8.92 2.62 10.37
C GLY A 353 8.46 3.41 11.61
N PRO A 354 9.26 4.41 12.02
CA PRO A 354 9.10 5.08 13.32
C PRO A 354 7.86 5.96 13.44
N ASP A 355 7.17 6.27 12.33
CA ASP A 355 5.95 7.08 12.38
C ASP A 355 4.72 6.27 12.82
N MET A 356 4.74 4.94 12.66
CA MET A 356 3.75 4.03 13.25
C MET A 356 4.28 3.53 14.58
N ALA A 357 3.92 4.21 15.66
CA ALA A 357 4.50 3.99 16.97
C ALA A 357 3.50 4.17 18.12
N ALA A 358 3.78 3.51 19.23
CA ALA A 358 2.97 3.58 20.45
C ALA A 358 3.80 3.24 21.70
N ASP A 359 3.16 3.38 22.86
CA ASP A 359 3.77 3.13 24.15
C ASP A 359 2.98 2.11 24.97
N ILE A 360 3.70 1.23 25.68
CA ILE A 360 3.17 0.41 26.75
C ILE A 360 3.79 0.83 28.08
N ARG A 361 2.95 1.05 29.08
CA ARG A 361 3.37 1.23 30.47
C ARG A 361 3.07 -0.04 31.26
N VAL A 362 4.10 -0.64 31.80
CA VAL A 362 4.01 -1.82 32.67
C VAL A 362 4.20 -1.37 34.11
N THR A 363 3.17 -1.59 34.94
CA THR A 363 3.21 -1.30 36.38
C THR A 363 3.59 -2.54 37.17
N LYS A 364 3.88 -2.36 38.46
CA LYS A 364 3.97 -3.47 39.41
C LYS A 364 2.64 -4.22 39.53
#